data_AF-A0A9E5MCF5-F1
#
_entry.id   AF-A0A9E5MCF5-F1
#
_cell.length_a   1.000
_cell.length_b   1.000
_cell.length_c   1.000
_cell.angle_alpha   90.00
_cell.angle_beta   90.00
_cell.angle_gamma   90.00
#
_symmetry.space_group_name_H-M   'P 1'
#
loop_
_entity.id
_entity.type
_entity.pdbx_description
1 polymer ?
#
loop_
_entity_poly.entity_id
_entity_poly.type
_entity_poly.pdbx_seq_one_letter_code
_entity_poly.pdbx_strand_id
1 'polypeptide(L)'
;MRYSVLGIALLICGWLPATLNAAEEHPHIAAELLPMSLQTSWNANKPNLGKFGQCAAAFDSRTDDSKMAFACSIYVKLSAVAQRKAIQHCDEQREARHIKAPCQLIGN
;
A
#
# COMPACT_ATOMS: atom_id res chain seq x y z
N MET A 1 26.20 -10.68 63.91
CA MET A 1 26.15 -9.66 62.83
C MET A 1 25.42 -10.26 61.64
N ARG A 2 24.34 -9.62 61.20
CA ARG A 2 23.31 -10.14 60.30
C ARG A 2 23.75 -9.98 58.84
N TYR A 3 24.25 -11.03 58.20
CA TYR A 3 24.55 -11.04 56.77
C TYR A 3 23.28 -11.37 55.98
N SER A 4 22.46 -10.36 55.70
CA SER A 4 21.36 -10.44 54.75
C SER A 4 21.92 -10.43 53.33
N VAL A 5 22.18 -11.61 52.80
CA VAL A 5 22.36 -11.86 51.36
C VAL A 5 20.98 -11.75 50.71
N LEU A 6 20.59 -10.54 50.30
CA LEU A 6 19.49 -10.36 49.35
C LEU A 6 20.04 -10.55 47.94
N GLY A 7 20.07 -11.81 47.51
CA GLY A 7 20.20 -12.15 46.10
C GLY A 7 18.91 -11.82 45.37
N ILE A 8 18.94 -10.79 44.54
CA ILE A 8 17.92 -10.54 43.52
C ILE A 8 18.64 -10.58 42.18
N ALA A 9 18.82 -11.79 41.65
CA ALA A 9 19.20 -11.99 40.26
C ALA A 9 17.93 -11.78 39.42
N LEU A 10 17.77 -10.57 38.87
CA LEU A 10 16.72 -10.22 37.92
C LEU A 10 16.83 -11.13 36.67
N LEU A 11 15.86 -12.02 36.51
CA LEU A 11 15.51 -12.66 35.24
C LEU A 11 14.97 -11.60 34.29
N ILE A 12 15.84 -11.03 33.45
CA ILE A 12 15.44 -10.18 32.32
C ILE A 12 15.14 -11.11 31.14
N CYS A 13 13.93 -11.68 31.12
CA CYS A 13 13.37 -12.28 29.90
C CYS A 13 13.19 -11.15 28.88
N GLY A 14 14.08 -11.11 27.87
CA GLY A 14 13.95 -10.22 26.73
C GLY A 14 12.64 -10.48 25.99
N TRP A 15 11.68 -9.58 26.17
CA TRP A 15 10.53 -9.48 25.28
C TRP A 15 11.03 -8.99 23.91
N LEU A 16 11.11 -9.90 22.95
CA LEU A 16 11.11 -9.51 21.54
C LEU A 16 9.71 -8.96 21.20
N PRO A 17 9.56 -7.72 20.73
CA PRO A 17 8.31 -7.30 20.13
C PRO A 17 8.16 -8.06 18.80
N ALA A 18 7.22 -8.99 18.75
CA ALA A 18 6.74 -9.55 17.49
C ALA A 18 6.10 -8.41 16.69
N THR A 19 6.77 -7.96 15.62
CA THR A 19 6.18 -7.04 14.65
C THR A 19 5.02 -7.76 13.97
N LEU A 20 3.79 -7.52 14.45
CA LEU A 20 2.58 -7.94 13.74
C LEU A 20 2.60 -7.28 12.35
N ASN A 21 2.80 -8.09 11.31
CA ASN A 21 2.43 -7.70 9.96
C ASN A 21 0.90 -7.63 9.92
N ALA A 22 0.35 -6.44 10.18
CA ALA A 22 -1.04 -6.16 9.83
C ALA A 22 -1.18 -6.45 8.33
N ALA A 23 -2.09 -7.35 7.97
CA ALA A 23 -2.52 -7.47 6.59
C ALA A 23 -3.20 -6.14 6.24
N GLU A 24 -2.49 -5.25 5.57
CA GLU A 24 -3.05 -4.00 5.09
C GLU A 24 -4.13 -4.34 4.05
N GLU A 25 -5.38 -4.31 4.50
CA GLU A 25 -6.54 -4.41 3.65
C GLU A 25 -6.72 -3.04 2.97
N HIS A 26 -6.20 -2.94 1.75
CA HIS A 26 -6.28 -1.71 0.98
C HIS A 26 -7.68 -1.59 0.37
N PRO A 27 -8.31 -0.41 0.42
CA PRO A 27 -9.61 -0.20 -0.22
C PRO A 27 -9.53 -0.50 -1.71
N HIS A 28 -10.61 -1.02 -2.27
CA HIS A 28 -10.74 -1.32 -3.69
C HIS A 28 -11.75 -0.39 -4.37
N ILE A 29 -11.42 0.04 -5.59
CA ILE A 29 -12.29 0.84 -6.45
C ILE A 29 -12.48 0.17 -7.81
N ALA A 30 -13.70 0.23 -8.35
CA ALA A 30 -13.99 -0.27 -9.69
C ALA A 30 -13.41 0.68 -10.75
N ALA A 31 -12.90 0.13 -11.85
CA ALA A 31 -12.27 0.92 -12.91
C ALA A 31 -13.22 1.96 -13.51
N GLU A 32 -14.52 1.66 -13.60
CA GLU A 32 -15.55 2.53 -14.16
C GLU A 32 -15.82 3.77 -13.29
N LEU A 33 -15.51 3.69 -12.00
CA LEU A 33 -15.70 4.80 -11.06
C LEU A 33 -14.56 5.80 -11.11
N LEU A 34 -13.44 5.45 -11.75
CA LEU A 34 -12.28 6.32 -11.89
C LEU A 34 -12.60 7.56 -12.76
N PRO A 35 -11.89 8.69 -12.56
CA PRO A 35 -11.84 9.80 -13.50
C PRO A 35 -11.42 9.34 -14.91
N MET A 36 -11.84 10.08 -15.96
CA MET A 36 -11.57 9.73 -17.36
C MET A 36 -10.09 9.55 -17.69
N SER A 37 -9.22 10.41 -17.15
CA SER A 37 -7.77 10.30 -17.34
C SER A 37 -7.21 9.03 -16.70
N LEU A 38 -7.62 8.71 -15.47
CA LEU A 38 -7.26 7.47 -14.79
C LEU A 38 -7.81 6.22 -15.48
N GLN A 39 -9.04 6.27 -16.02
CA GLN A 39 -9.59 5.18 -16.85
C GLN A 39 -8.75 4.95 -18.10
N THR A 40 -8.27 6.03 -18.74
CA THR A 40 -7.41 5.94 -19.91
C THR A 40 -6.08 5.28 -19.56
N SER A 41 -5.45 5.68 -18.45
CA SER A 41 -4.23 5.05 -17.94
C SER A 41 -4.46 3.59 -17.55
N TRP A 42 -5.58 3.27 -16.90
CA TRP A 42 -5.96 1.89 -16.59
C TRP A 42 -6.11 1.04 -17.85
N ASN A 43 -6.89 1.49 -18.82
CA ASN A 43 -7.13 0.75 -20.06
C ASN A 43 -5.84 0.51 -20.87
N ALA A 44 -4.90 1.47 -20.85
CA ALA A 44 -3.60 1.31 -21.49
C ALA A 44 -2.71 0.26 -20.78
N ASN A 45 -2.81 0.16 -19.44
CA ASN A 45 -2.01 -0.78 -18.65
C ASN A 45 -2.67 -2.16 -18.47
N LYS A 46 -3.99 -2.24 -18.60
CA LYS A 46 -4.78 -3.47 -18.46
C LYS A 46 -4.21 -4.67 -19.24
N PRO A 47 -3.85 -4.57 -20.53
CA PRO A 47 -3.30 -5.71 -21.27
C PRO A 47 -1.95 -6.20 -20.71
N ASN A 48 -1.21 -5.37 -19.96
CA ASN A 48 0.12 -5.68 -19.43
C ASN A 48 0.10 -6.22 -17.99
N LEU A 49 -1.04 -6.21 -17.29
CA LEU A 49 -1.15 -6.69 -15.90
C LEU A 49 -0.89 -8.20 -15.77
N GLY A 50 -1.29 -8.98 -16.78
CA GLY A 50 -1.25 -10.43 -16.70
C GLY A 50 -2.11 -10.97 -15.56
N LYS A 51 -1.73 -12.14 -15.01
CA LYS A 51 -2.51 -12.82 -13.94
C LYS A 51 -2.39 -12.17 -12.56
N PHE A 52 -1.23 -11.56 -12.27
CA PHE A 52 -0.88 -11.13 -10.92
C PHE A 52 -0.73 -9.61 -10.78
N GLY A 53 -0.65 -8.88 -11.89
CA GLY A 53 -0.46 -7.44 -11.85
C GLY A 53 -1.63 -6.73 -11.19
N GLN A 54 -1.33 -5.61 -10.54
CA GLN A 54 -2.30 -4.80 -9.82
C GLN A 54 -2.01 -3.34 -10.09
N CYS A 55 -3.05 -2.51 -10.15
CA CYS A 55 -2.89 -1.06 -10.15
C CYS A 55 -3.57 -0.44 -8.94
N ALA A 56 -3.11 0.75 -8.60
CA ALA A 56 -3.66 1.58 -7.55
C ALA A 56 -3.85 3.01 -8.06
N ALA A 57 -4.85 3.69 -7.52
CA ALA A 57 -5.12 5.08 -7.82
C ALA A 57 -5.60 5.86 -6.60
N ALA A 58 -5.31 7.16 -6.58
CA ALA A 58 -5.87 8.16 -5.67
C ALA A 58 -6.20 9.42 -6.46
N PHE A 59 -7.27 10.11 -6.08
CA PHE A 59 -7.64 11.38 -6.72
C PHE A 59 -8.49 12.25 -5.79
N ASP A 60 -8.21 13.55 -5.78
CA ASP A 60 -9.06 14.55 -5.11
C ASP A 60 -10.03 15.25 -6.08
N SER A 61 -9.69 15.25 -7.38
CA SER A 61 -10.48 15.86 -8.46
C SER A 61 -10.72 14.85 -9.58
N ARG A 62 -11.83 15.03 -10.32
CA ARG A 62 -12.16 14.21 -11.50
C ARG A 62 -11.76 14.84 -12.84
N THR A 63 -11.29 16.08 -12.82
CA THR A 63 -10.97 16.86 -14.02
C THR A 63 -9.55 17.41 -14.04
N ASP A 64 -8.88 17.45 -12.89
CA ASP A 64 -7.51 17.96 -12.75
C ASP A 64 -6.54 16.81 -12.54
N ASP A 65 -5.79 16.47 -13.60
CA ASP A 65 -4.80 15.38 -13.59
C ASP A 65 -3.65 15.63 -12.61
N SER A 66 -3.39 16.88 -12.23
CA SER A 66 -2.38 17.18 -11.20
C SER A 66 -2.82 16.71 -9.81
N LYS A 67 -4.12 16.49 -9.62
CA LYS A 67 -4.75 15.97 -8.39
C LYS A 67 -5.08 14.49 -8.48
N MET A 68 -4.39 13.76 -9.34
CA MET A 68 -4.52 12.32 -9.50
C MET A 68 -3.16 11.61 -9.40
N ALA A 69 -3.17 10.43 -8.79
CA ALA A 69 -2.04 9.52 -8.67
C ALA A 69 -2.47 8.15 -9.19
N PHE A 70 -1.57 7.50 -9.92
CA PHE A 70 -1.81 6.21 -10.56
C PHE A 70 -0.51 5.44 -10.68
N ALA A 71 -0.54 4.17 -10.31
CA ALA A 71 0.60 3.28 -10.48
C ALA A 71 0.14 1.84 -10.71
N CYS A 72 0.91 1.10 -11.51
CA CYS A 72 0.69 -0.32 -11.75
C CYS A 72 1.97 -1.11 -11.46
N SER A 73 1.82 -2.26 -10.81
CA SER A 73 2.86 -3.26 -10.70
C SER A 73 2.57 -4.37 -11.70
N ILE A 74 3.30 -4.36 -12.81
CA ILE A 74 3.21 -5.33 -13.90
C ILE A 74 4.38 -6.31 -13.87
N TYR A 75 4.26 -7.45 -14.57
CA TYR A 75 5.30 -8.49 -14.67
C TYR A 75 5.76 -9.10 -13.33
N VAL A 76 4.90 -9.12 -12.32
CA VAL A 76 5.19 -9.79 -11.05
C VAL A 76 4.68 -11.24 -11.02
N LYS A 77 5.28 -12.06 -10.14
CA LYS A 77 4.92 -13.48 -9.97
C LYS A 77 3.98 -13.74 -8.79
N LEU A 78 3.68 -12.73 -7.97
CA LEU A 78 2.88 -12.87 -6.76
C LEU A 78 1.96 -11.66 -6.58
N SER A 79 0.65 -11.89 -6.48
CA SER A 79 -0.37 -10.83 -6.38
C SER A 79 -0.13 -9.89 -5.18
N ALA A 80 0.19 -10.46 -4.01
CA ALA A 80 0.46 -9.66 -2.81
C ALA A 80 1.65 -8.70 -2.97
N VAL A 81 2.67 -9.08 -3.76
CA VAL A 81 3.80 -8.19 -4.08
C VAL A 81 3.36 -7.10 -5.05
N ALA A 82 2.52 -7.43 -6.02
CA ALA A 82 1.94 -6.47 -6.95
C ALA A 82 1.13 -5.40 -6.22
N GLN A 83 0.24 -5.83 -5.31
CA GLN A 83 -0.62 -4.93 -4.53
C GLN A 83 0.23 -3.96 -3.72
N ARG A 84 1.19 -4.47 -2.94
CA ARG A 84 2.10 -3.64 -2.13
C ARG A 84 2.89 -2.65 -2.98
N LYS A 85 3.47 -3.09 -4.10
CA LYS A 85 4.23 -2.20 -4.99
C LYS A 85 3.35 -1.15 -5.65
N ALA A 86 2.16 -1.54 -6.13
CA ALA A 86 1.23 -0.62 -6.78
C ALA A 86 0.78 0.48 -5.80
N ILE A 87 0.41 0.12 -4.58
CA ILE A 87 0.06 1.08 -3.52
C ILE A 87 1.26 1.97 -3.19
N GLN A 88 2.43 1.39 -2.92
CA GLN A 88 3.62 2.17 -2.57
C GLN A 88 3.93 3.24 -3.64
N HIS A 89 3.93 2.86 -4.92
CA HIS A 89 4.21 3.81 -6.01
C HIS A 89 3.08 4.84 -6.18
N CYS A 90 1.83 4.45 -5.91
CA CYS A 90 0.71 5.38 -5.88
C CYS A 90 0.86 6.39 -4.73
N ASP A 91 1.26 5.95 -3.54
CA ASP A 91 1.45 6.81 -2.38
C ASP A 91 2.60 7.79 -2.59
N GLU A 92 3.70 7.36 -3.22
CA GLU A 92 4.80 8.25 -3.62
C GLU A 92 4.30 9.38 -4.54
N GLN A 93 3.46 9.06 -5.53
CA GLN A 93 2.84 10.06 -6.42
C GLN A 93 1.84 10.95 -5.69
N ARG A 94 1.03 10.35 -4.81
CA ARG A 94 0.03 11.04 -3.99
C ARG A 94 0.69 12.08 -3.09
N GLU A 95 1.75 11.70 -2.39
CA GLU A 95 2.52 12.60 -1.52
C GLU A 95 3.17 13.73 -2.31
N ALA A 96 3.83 13.40 -3.43
CA ALA A 96 4.48 14.39 -4.31
C ALA A 96 3.49 15.42 -4.89
N ARG A 97 2.23 15.03 -5.14
CA ARG A 97 1.18 15.88 -5.70
C ARG A 97 0.26 16.50 -4.65
N HIS A 98 0.52 16.24 -3.37
CA HIS A 98 -0.31 16.65 -2.25
C HIS A 98 -1.79 16.25 -2.40
N ILE A 99 -2.03 15.03 -2.88
CA ILE A 99 -3.36 14.44 -3.00
C ILE A 99 -3.74 13.88 -1.62
N LYS A 100 -4.92 14.25 -1.13
CA LYS A 100 -5.37 13.89 0.22
C LYS A 100 -5.96 12.49 0.25
N ALA A 101 -6.75 12.13 -0.75
CA ALA A 101 -7.40 10.82 -0.87
C ALA A 101 -6.37 9.67 -0.76
N PRO A 102 -6.69 8.57 -0.06
CA PRO A 102 -5.81 7.41 0.04
C PRO A 102 -5.76 6.65 -1.29
N CYS A 103 -4.64 5.97 -1.55
CA CYS A 103 -4.51 5.05 -2.68
C CYS A 103 -5.38 3.81 -2.49
N GLN A 104 -6.09 3.43 -3.55
CA GLN A 104 -7.01 2.31 -3.58
C GLN A 104 -6.63 1.38 -4.73
N LEU A 105 -6.70 0.07 -4.50
CA LEU A 105 -6.48 -0.92 -5.54
C LEU A 105 -7.62 -0.92 -6.56
N ILE A 106 -7.30 -1.04 -7.84
CA ILE A 106 -8.31 -1.10 -8.89
C ILE A 106 -8.76 -2.55 -9.08
N GLY A 107 -10.07 -2.80 -8.93
CA GLY A 107 -10.67 -4.12 -9.17
C GLY A 107 -10.57 -4.51 -10.64
N ASN A 108 -10.16 -5.75 -10.90
CA ASN A 108 -10.11 -6.35 -12.24
C ASN A 108 -11.43 -7.05 -12.58
#